data_AF-A0A2Z2P823-F1
#
_entry.id   AF-A0A2Z2P823-F1
#
_cell.length_a   1.000
_cell.length_b   1.000
_cell.length_c   1.000
_cell.angle_alpha   90.00
_cell.angle_beta   90.00
_cell.angle_gamma   90.00
#
_symmetry.space_group_name_H-M   'P 1'
#
loop_
_entity.id
_entity.type
_entity.pdbx_description
1 polymer ?
#
loop_
_entity_poly.entity_id
_entity_poly.type
_entity_poly.pdbx_seq_one_letter_code
_entity_poly.pdbx_strand_id
1 'polypeptide(L)'
;MKFIKLESRGGNYLVVASNVAWLRTAENGQTNVGIVGGQPLLVVGSIEEVAEKILAGLAGGDESAASAPAAPPPAVAQAPAPAPAQPALEQQAAPVAAAPEPEPEPQGEAEPEPAAPRPTPPARPRVASARSASMWERPAAAAQNLKIKAGSQRMMGRLD
;
A
#
# COMPACT_ATOMS: atom_id res chain seq x y z
N MET A 1 -15.43 -7.37 12.92
CA MET A 1 -14.30 -6.66 12.25
C MET A 1 -14.88 -5.87 11.09
N LYS A 2 -14.43 -4.62 10.87
CA LYS A 2 -14.97 -3.76 9.81
C LYS A 2 -14.05 -3.79 8.58
N PHE A 3 -14.59 -4.19 7.44
CA PHE A 3 -13.85 -4.29 6.17
C PHE A 3 -14.23 -3.12 5.26
N ILE A 4 -13.25 -2.62 4.51
CA ILE A 4 -13.44 -1.60 3.48
C ILE A 4 -12.99 -2.20 2.16
N LYS A 5 -13.80 -1.98 1.12
CA LYS A 5 -13.43 -2.30 -0.25
C LYS A 5 -12.60 -1.16 -0.83
N LEU A 6 -11.36 -1.46 -1.20
CA LEU A 6 -10.45 -0.53 -1.85
C LEU A 6 -10.20 -0.99 -3.29
N GLU A 7 -10.36 -0.08 -4.24
CA GLU A 7 -10.21 -0.37 -5.66
C GLU A 7 -8.73 -0.20 -6.05
N SER A 8 -8.13 -1.27 -6.55
CA SER A 8 -6.77 -1.26 -7.06
C SER A 8 -6.76 -1.71 -8.52
N ARG A 9 -5.71 -1.35 -9.25
CA ARG A 9 -5.49 -1.84 -10.62
C ARG A 9 -5.37 -3.37 -10.70
N GLY A 10 -4.94 -4.01 -9.61
CA GLY A 10 -4.85 -5.47 -9.53
C GLY A 10 -6.14 -6.16 -9.09
N GLY A 11 -7.23 -5.42 -8.88
CA GLY A 11 -8.50 -5.95 -8.36
C GLY A 11 -8.96 -5.25 -7.09
N ASN A 12 -10.16 -5.59 -6.63
CA ASN A 12 -10.73 -5.00 -5.42
C ASN A 12 -10.23 -5.73 -4.18
N TYR A 13 -9.68 -5.00 -3.21
CA TYR A 13 -9.18 -5.54 -1.95
C TYR A 13 -10.14 -5.25 -0.82
N LEU A 14 -10.35 -6.23 0.07
CA LEU A 14 -11.06 -6.04 1.33
C LEU A 14 -10.03 -5.88 2.44
N VAL A 15 -9.87 -4.66 2.94
CA VAL A 15 -8.90 -4.34 3.99
C VAL A 15 -9.65 -4.04 5.29
N VAL A 16 -9.16 -4.58 6.40
CA VAL A 16 -9.73 -4.25 7.72
C VAL A 16 -9.34 -2.82 8.06
N ALA A 17 -10.34 -1.98 8.33
CA ALA A 17 -10.16 -0.56 8.64
C ALA A 17 -9.13 -0.33 9.76
N SER A 18 -9.25 -1.14 10.82
CA SER A 18 -8.38 -1.09 11.98
C SER A 18 -6.96 -1.61 11.74
N ASN A 19 -6.66 -2.20 10.57
CA ASN A 19 -5.36 -2.78 10.25
C ASN A 19 -4.52 -1.90 9.30
N VAL A 20 -5.04 -0.73 8.92
CA VAL A 20 -4.31 0.25 8.11
C VAL A 20 -3.38 1.06 9.03
N ALA A 21 -2.09 1.08 8.70
CA ALA A 21 -1.07 1.73 9.50
C ALA A 21 -0.71 3.13 9.00
N TRP A 22 -0.65 3.31 7.68
CA TRP A 22 -0.25 4.56 7.05
C TRP A 22 -0.75 4.66 5.61
N LEU A 23 -0.84 5.89 5.11
CA LEU A 23 -1.14 6.20 3.72
C LEU A 23 -0.01 7.07 3.15
N ARG A 24 0.36 6.84 1.90
CA ARG A 24 1.34 7.67 1.17
C ARG A 24 0.88 7.91 -0.25
N THR A 25 1.09 9.12 -0.74
CA THR A 25 0.88 9.44 -2.15
C THR A 25 1.78 8.57 -3.03
N ALA A 26 1.20 7.99 -4.07
CA ALA A 26 1.92 7.28 -5.12
C ALA A 26 1.83 8.08 -6.43
N GLU A 27 2.51 7.59 -7.45
CA GLU A 27 2.50 8.20 -8.77
C GLU A 27 1.15 7.95 -9.48
N ASN A 28 0.78 8.85 -10.40
CA ASN A 28 -0.41 8.71 -11.25
C ASN A 28 -1.75 8.75 -10.50
N GLY A 29 -1.84 9.54 -9.41
CA GLY A 29 -3.08 9.69 -8.64
C GLY A 29 -3.50 8.41 -7.90
N GLN A 30 -2.52 7.60 -7.48
CA GLN A 30 -2.72 6.43 -6.64
C GLN A 30 -2.24 6.71 -5.22
N THR A 31 -2.67 5.87 -4.28
CA THR A 31 -2.27 5.93 -2.88
C THR A 31 -1.75 4.57 -2.43
N ASN A 32 -0.58 4.56 -1.81
CA ASN A 32 -0.03 3.40 -1.12
C ASN A 32 -0.68 3.26 0.25
N VAL A 33 -1.39 2.15 0.46
CA VAL A 33 -2.04 1.80 1.72
C VAL A 33 -1.18 0.78 2.44
N GLY A 34 -0.54 1.22 3.52
CA GLY A 34 0.28 0.36 4.37
C GLY A 34 -0.57 -0.45 5.34
N ILE A 35 -0.47 -1.77 5.28
CA ILE A 35 -1.12 -2.70 6.20
C ILE A 35 -0.10 -3.14 7.27
N VAL A 36 -0.54 -3.28 8.52
CA VAL A 36 0.33 -3.76 9.60
C VAL A 36 0.87 -5.16 9.27
N GLY A 37 2.20 -5.30 9.22
CA GLY A 37 2.87 -6.59 8.99
C GLY A 37 2.80 -7.13 7.57
N GLY A 38 2.39 -6.34 6.58
CA GLY A 38 2.21 -6.78 5.19
C GLY A 38 2.82 -5.84 4.14
N GLN A 39 2.69 -6.25 2.88
CA GLN A 39 3.05 -5.44 1.73
C GLN A 39 2.02 -4.30 1.53
N PRO A 40 2.45 -3.05 1.24
CA PRO A 40 1.53 -1.98 0.89
C PRO A 40 0.74 -2.27 -0.39
N LEU A 41 -0.54 -1.86 -0.40
CA LEU A 41 -1.42 -1.97 -1.56
C LEU A 41 -1.48 -0.64 -2.31
N LEU A 42 -1.37 -0.70 -3.64
CA LEU A 42 -1.59 0.44 -4.53
C LEU A 42 -3.08 0.57 -4.81
N VAL A 43 -3.70 1.63 -4.32
CA VAL A 43 -5.13 1.90 -4.47
C VAL A 43 -5.32 3.09 -5.40
N VAL A 44 -6.34 3.02 -6.27
CA VAL A 44 -6.69 4.10 -7.18
C VAL A 44 -7.41 5.21 -6.41
N GLY A 45 -6.98 6.45 -6.62
CA GLY A 45 -7.55 7.62 -5.96
C GLY A 45 -6.51 8.39 -5.13
N SER A 46 -6.89 9.63 -4.81
CA SER A 46 -6.13 10.50 -3.92
C SER A 46 -6.13 9.99 -2.48
N ILE A 47 -5.17 10.48 -1.68
CA ILE A 47 -5.00 10.03 -0.30
C ILE A 47 -6.21 10.41 0.55
N GLU A 48 -6.85 11.52 0.21
CA GLU A 48 -8.06 12.04 0.85
C GLU A 48 -9.25 11.11 0.62
N GLU A 49 -9.52 10.72 -0.63
CA GLU A 49 -10.61 9.80 -0.97
C GLU A 49 -10.44 8.44 -0.29
N VAL A 50 -9.19 7.93 -0.23
CA VAL A 50 -8.89 6.66 0.43
C VAL A 50 -9.05 6.77 1.94
N ALA A 51 -8.61 7.88 2.55
CA ALA A 51 -8.77 8.13 3.98
C ALA A 51 -10.25 8.24 4.38
N GLU A 52 -11.06 8.93 3.59
CA GLU A 52 -12.50 9.03 3.81
C GLU A 52 -13.18 7.66 3.78
N LYS A 53 -12.87 6.82 2.79
CA LYS A 53 -13.37 5.43 2.73
C LYS A 53 -12.97 4.63 3.98
N ILE A 54 -11.75 4.80 4.46
CA ILE A 54 -11.28 4.11 5.68
C ILE A 54 -12.03 4.60 6.91
N LEU A 55 -12.20 5.91 7.07
CA LEU A 55 -12.93 6.50 8.19
C LEU A 55 -14.42 6.12 8.16
N ALA A 56 -15.06 6.12 7.00
CA ALA A 56 -16.44 5.67 6.82
C ALA A 56 -16.60 4.18 7.19
N GLY A 57 -15.67 3.34 6.73
CA GLY A 57 -15.65 1.92 7.11
C GLY A 57 -15.33 1.69 8.59
N LEU A 58 -14.58 2.59 9.24
CA LEU A 58 -14.35 2.56 10.68
C LEU A 58 -15.59 3.02 11.47
N ALA A 59 -16.37 3.97 10.95
CA ALA A 59 -17.60 4.46 11.55
C ALA A 59 -18.76 3.45 11.41
N GLY A 60 -18.81 2.68 10.30
CA GLY A 60 -19.78 1.60 10.10
C GLY A 60 -20.66 1.73 8.85
N GLY A 61 -20.24 2.51 7.85
CA GLY A 61 -21.01 2.74 6.62
C GLY A 61 -20.50 1.91 5.45
N ASP A 62 -21.26 0.87 5.10
CA ASP A 62 -21.21 0.19 3.80
C ASP A 62 -21.93 1.10 2.78
N GLU A 63 -21.26 2.14 2.29
CA GLU A 63 -21.79 3.05 1.25
C GLU A 63 -20.87 3.15 0.02
N SER A 64 -19.92 2.22 -0.14
CA SER A 64 -19.15 2.09 -1.40
C SER A 64 -19.91 1.27 -2.45
N ALA A 65 -21.18 1.60 -2.68
CA ALA A 65 -22.02 1.05 -3.76
C ALA A 65 -22.82 2.11 -4.53
N ALA A 66 -22.76 3.39 -4.16
CA ALA A 66 -23.50 4.47 -4.83
C ALA A 66 -22.62 5.29 -5.79
N SER A 67 -22.03 4.62 -6.79
CA SER A 67 -21.62 5.27 -8.04
C SER A 67 -21.55 4.23 -9.16
N ALA A 68 -22.71 3.63 -9.46
CA ALA A 68 -22.94 3.09 -10.79
C ALA A 68 -23.22 4.30 -11.72
N PRO A 69 -22.39 4.59 -12.73
CA PRO A 69 -22.80 5.54 -13.76
C PRO A 69 -24.06 4.98 -14.43
N ALA A 70 -25.07 5.84 -14.57
CA ALA A 70 -26.32 5.54 -15.23
C ALA A 70 -26.06 4.84 -16.58
N ALA A 71 -26.53 3.61 -16.70
CA ALA A 71 -26.59 2.91 -17.96
C ALA A 71 -27.47 3.72 -18.93
N PRO A 72 -27.00 4.09 -20.14
CA PRO A 72 -27.91 4.55 -21.17
C PRO A 72 -28.86 3.40 -21.55
N PRO A 73 -30.15 3.68 -21.81
CA PRO A 73 -31.11 2.64 -22.19
C PRO A 73 -30.69 1.97 -23.51
N PRO A 74 -30.86 0.65 -23.66
CA PRO A 74 -30.62 -0.04 -24.92
C PRO A 74 -31.77 0.26 -25.90
N ALA A 75 -31.53 1.15 -26.86
CA ALA A 75 -32.40 1.27 -28.03
C ALA A 75 -31.99 0.23 -29.07
N VAL A 76 -32.73 -0.88 -29.03
CA VAL A 76 -32.87 -1.89 -30.08
C VAL A 76 -33.26 -1.27 -31.43
N ALA A 77 -32.65 -1.75 -32.51
CA ALA A 77 -33.33 -2.26 -33.73
C ALA A 77 -32.45 -2.10 -34.98
N GLN A 78 -31.66 -3.15 -35.28
CA GLN A 78 -31.43 -3.51 -36.68
C GLN A 78 -31.58 -5.03 -36.80
N ALA A 79 -32.55 -5.44 -37.62
CA ALA A 79 -32.77 -6.78 -38.13
C ALA A 79 -33.16 -6.62 -39.63
N PRO A 80 -33.10 -7.65 -40.50
CA PRO A 80 -32.33 -8.89 -40.50
C PRO A 80 -31.51 -9.13 -41.81
N ALA A 81 -30.86 -10.30 -41.86
CA ALA A 81 -29.94 -10.91 -42.85
C ALA A 81 -30.40 -10.94 -44.34
N PRO A 82 -29.54 -11.31 -45.34
CA PRO A 82 -29.02 -12.68 -45.54
C PRO A 82 -27.53 -12.77 -45.98
N ALA A 83 -26.70 -13.66 -45.39
CA ALA A 83 -26.33 -15.02 -45.86
C ALA A 83 -25.12 -15.05 -46.85
N PRO A 84 -24.53 -16.21 -47.17
CA PRO A 84 -23.41 -16.83 -46.45
C PRO A 84 -22.14 -16.95 -47.32
N ALA A 85 -20.95 -16.95 -46.70
CA ALA A 85 -19.74 -17.47 -47.35
C ALA A 85 -18.72 -17.95 -46.31
N GLN A 86 -18.87 -19.21 -45.89
CA GLN A 86 -17.71 -20.09 -45.69
C GLN A 86 -17.53 -20.85 -47.02
N PRO A 87 -16.33 -21.31 -47.43
CA PRO A 87 -15.24 -21.80 -46.59
C PRO A 87 -13.81 -21.43 -47.07
N ALA A 88 -12.83 -21.50 -46.17
CA ALA A 88 -11.46 -21.92 -46.50
C ALA A 88 -10.69 -22.17 -45.20
N LEU A 89 -10.88 -23.37 -44.64
CA LEU A 89 -9.92 -23.97 -43.72
C LEU A 89 -8.74 -24.48 -44.58
N GLU A 90 -7.75 -23.63 -44.80
CA GLU A 90 -6.39 -24.04 -45.18
C GLU A 90 -5.53 -23.77 -43.94
N GLN A 91 -5.36 -24.77 -43.09
CA GLN A 91 -4.16 -25.59 -43.07
C GLN A 91 -2.87 -24.76 -43.14
N GLN A 92 -2.30 -24.51 -41.97
CA GLN A 92 -0.86 -24.69 -41.80
C GLN A 92 -0.57 -25.07 -40.35
N ALA A 93 -0.71 -26.37 -40.10
CA ALA A 93 0.06 -27.03 -39.08
C ALA A 93 1.53 -27.04 -39.53
N ALA A 94 2.39 -26.40 -38.76
CA ALA A 94 3.80 -26.72 -38.74
C ALA A 94 4.27 -26.68 -37.28
N PRO A 95 4.22 -27.81 -36.53
CA PRO A 95 5.16 -27.99 -35.45
C PRO A 95 6.52 -28.20 -36.10
N VAL A 96 7.26 -27.12 -36.32
CA VAL A 96 8.69 -27.24 -36.60
C VAL A 96 9.30 -27.77 -35.31
N ALA A 97 9.64 -29.04 -35.36
CA ALA A 97 10.50 -29.70 -34.41
C ALA A 97 11.78 -28.88 -34.26
N ALA A 98 11.92 -28.17 -33.14
CA ALA A 98 13.22 -27.89 -32.57
C ALA A 98 13.40 -28.92 -31.46
N ALA A 99 14.16 -29.97 -31.77
CA ALA A 99 14.63 -30.92 -30.79
C ALA A 99 15.32 -30.15 -29.64
N PRO A 100 15.05 -30.47 -28.36
CA PRO A 100 15.99 -30.14 -27.30
C PRO A 100 17.22 -31.01 -27.54
N GLU A 101 18.26 -30.41 -28.11
CA GLU A 101 19.59 -30.99 -28.13
C GLU A 101 20.04 -31.17 -26.65
N PRO A 102 20.50 -32.36 -26.25
CA PRO A 102 20.83 -32.67 -24.86
C PRO A 102 22.14 -31.98 -24.41
N GLU A 103 22.13 -31.44 -23.18
CA GLU A 103 23.32 -31.11 -22.37
C GLU A 103 24.34 -32.26 -22.40
N PRO A 104 25.65 -31.95 -22.51
CA PRO A 104 26.49 -31.71 -21.32
C PRO A 104 27.50 -30.55 -21.57
N GLU A 105 28.11 -29.85 -20.61
CA GLU A 105 28.85 -30.28 -19.43
C GLU A 105 28.93 -29.13 -18.40
N PRO A 106 28.85 -29.41 -17.09
CA PRO A 106 29.24 -28.46 -16.06
C PRO A 106 30.77 -28.51 -15.89
N GLN A 107 31.51 -27.82 -16.76
CA GLN A 107 32.93 -27.59 -16.53
C GLN A 107 33.11 -26.29 -15.76
N GLY A 108 33.32 -26.43 -14.45
CA GLY A 108 33.61 -25.31 -13.58
C GLY A 108 33.49 -25.65 -12.10
N GLU A 109 33.89 -26.86 -11.71
CA GLU A 109 34.29 -27.15 -10.35
C GLU A 109 35.54 -26.33 -10.06
N ALA A 110 35.34 -25.06 -9.67
CA ALA A 110 36.39 -24.25 -9.09
C ALA A 110 36.66 -24.83 -7.69
N GLU A 111 37.67 -25.70 -7.65
CA GLU A 111 38.43 -26.04 -6.46
C GLU A 111 38.55 -24.80 -5.54
N PRO A 112 38.22 -24.90 -4.24
CA PRO A 112 38.43 -23.80 -3.32
C PRO A 112 39.94 -23.63 -3.11
N GLU A 113 40.55 -22.71 -3.85
CA GLU A 113 41.92 -22.26 -3.60
C GLU A 113 42.04 -21.80 -2.13
N PRO A 114 43.09 -22.24 -1.42
CA PRO A 114 43.28 -21.92 -0.01
C PRO A 114 43.52 -20.42 0.20
N ALA A 115 42.57 -19.80 0.91
CA ALA A 115 42.71 -18.64 1.79
C ALA A 115 43.97 -17.76 1.59
N ALA A 116 43.90 -16.82 0.65
CA ALA A 116 44.64 -15.57 0.82
C ALA A 116 44.02 -14.82 2.03
N PRO A 117 44.81 -14.40 3.04
CA PRO A 117 44.26 -13.67 4.17
C PRO A 117 43.74 -12.32 3.66
N ARG A 118 42.42 -12.18 3.65
CA ARG A 118 41.78 -10.87 3.47
C ARG A 118 42.34 -9.94 4.55
N PRO A 119 42.77 -8.72 4.22
CA PRO A 119 43.18 -7.77 5.25
C PRO A 119 42.01 -7.57 6.21
N THR A 120 42.24 -7.91 7.48
CA THR A 120 41.27 -7.68 8.54
C THR A 120 40.87 -6.21 8.54
N PRO A 121 39.58 -5.87 8.38
CA PRO A 121 39.14 -4.50 8.53
C PRO A 121 39.46 -4.04 9.96
N PRO A 122 39.87 -2.78 10.17
CA PRO A 122 40.11 -2.27 11.52
C PRO A 122 38.85 -2.47 12.36
N ALA A 123 39.03 -2.96 13.59
CA ALA A 123 37.96 -3.17 14.54
C ALA A 123 37.16 -1.87 14.67
N ARG A 124 35.93 -1.86 14.12
CA ARG A 124 35.01 -0.73 14.30
C ARG A 124 34.80 -0.57 15.81
N PRO A 125 34.89 0.65 16.35
CA PRO A 125 34.61 0.88 17.75
C PRO A 125 33.21 0.34 18.05
N ARG A 126 33.11 -0.61 18.98
CA ARG A 126 31.82 -1.07 19.48
C ARG A 126 31.17 0.15 20.13
N VAL A 127 30.13 0.68 19.49
CA VAL A 127 29.30 1.71 20.10
C VAL A 127 28.73 1.08 21.37
N ALA A 128 29.18 1.54 22.53
CA ALA A 128 28.57 1.16 23.79
C ALA A 128 27.08 1.46 23.67
N SER A 129 26.25 0.44 23.81
CA SER A 129 24.80 0.57 23.79
C SER A 129 24.39 1.41 25.01
N ALA A 130 24.40 2.73 24.83
CA ALA A 130 23.74 3.63 25.75
C ALA A 130 22.25 3.31 25.62
N ARG A 131 21.73 2.61 26.62
CA ARG A 131 20.30 2.39 26.82
C ARG A 131 19.57 3.69 26.49
N SER A 132 18.88 3.72 25.35
CA SER A 132 17.94 4.78 25.03
C SER A 132 16.77 4.62 25.98
N ALA A 133 16.88 5.21 27.17
CA ALA A 133 15.70 5.52 27.95
C ALA A 133 14.88 6.48 27.11
N SER A 134 13.79 5.98 26.55
CA SER A 134 12.79 6.76 25.86
C SER A 134 12.46 7.99 26.69
N MET A 135 12.47 9.17 26.07
CA MET A 135 12.07 10.46 26.66
C MET A 135 10.63 10.44 27.26
N TRP A 136 9.92 9.31 27.14
CA TRP A 136 8.57 9.04 27.60
C TRP A 136 8.47 8.36 28.97
N GLU A 137 9.56 7.87 29.57
CA GLU A 137 9.55 7.30 30.93
C GLU A 137 9.99 8.30 32.02
N ARG A 138 9.60 9.58 31.88
CA ARG A 138 9.68 10.51 33.01
C ARG A 138 8.42 10.38 33.86
N PRO A 139 8.49 9.93 35.13
CA PRO A 139 7.37 10.09 36.05
C PRO A 139 7.08 11.57 36.24
N ALA A 140 5.79 11.93 36.21
CA ALA A 140 5.27 13.28 36.40
C ALA A 140 5.53 13.78 37.84
N ALA A 141 6.76 14.18 38.14
CA ALA A 141 7.13 14.77 39.42
C ALA A 141 7.84 16.12 39.19
N ALA A 142 7.15 17.05 38.53
CA ALA A 142 7.59 18.45 38.45
C ALA A 142 6.40 19.39 38.21
N ALA A 143 5.37 19.31 39.05
CA ALA A 143 4.23 20.22 39.03
C ALA A 143 4.00 20.90 40.40
N GLN A 144 5.07 21.21 41.15
CA GLN A 144 4.94 21.82 42.48
C GLN A 144 5.51 23.24 42.61
N ASN A 145 5.59 24.04 41.52
CA ASN A 145 5.99 25.45 41.66
C ASN A 145 5.39 26.42 40.63
N LEU A 146 4.16 26.18 40.17
CA LEU A 146 3.38 27.27 39.55
C LEU A 146 2.71 28.09 40.66
N LYS A 147 3.41 29.13 41.12
CA LYS A 147 2.82 30.23 41.90
C LYS A 147 1.79 30.94 41.02
N ILE A 148 0.53 30.52 41.12
CA ILE A 148 -0.62 31.22 40.55
C ILE A 148 -0.67 32.59 41.24
N LYS A 149 -0.22 33.62 40.52
CA LYS A 149 -0.30 35.01 40.98
C LYS A 149 -1.76 35.45 40.83
N ALA A 150 -2.52 35.31 41.92
CA ALA A 150 -3.82 35.93 42.10
C ALA A 150 -3.65 37.45 41.88
N GLY A 151 -4.16 37.98 40.76
CA GLY A 151 -3.95 39.39 40.44
C GLY A 151 -4.54 39.90 39.13
N SER A 152 -5.55 39.26 38.56
CA SER A 152 -6.28 39.82 37.41
C SER A 152 -7.78 39.81 37.67
N GLN A 153 -8.17 40.46 38.76
CA GLN A 153 -9.57 40.73 39.10
C GLN A 153 -9.64 42.18 39.58
N ARG A 154 -9.60 43.10 38.61
CA ARG A 154 -9.97 44.52 38.68
C ARG A 154 -9.48 45.17 37.39
N MET A 155 -10.33 45.22 36.37
CA MET A 155 -10.34 46.27 35.34
C MET A 155 -11.55 46.00 34.43
N MET A 156 -12.36 47.04 34.25
CA MET A 156 -13.47 47.17 33.28
C MET A 156 -14.82 46.55 33.65
N GLY A 157 -15.29 46.88 34.85
CA GLY A 157 -16.67 47.38 34.97
C GLY A 157 -16.64 48.91 34.84
N ARG A 158 -17.00 49.44 33.68
CA ARG A 158 -17.51 50.82 33.44
C ARG A 158 -17.79 50.99 31.95
N LEU A 159 -19.08 50.97 31.59
CA LEU A 159 -19.68 51.67 30.45
C LEU A 159 -21.18 51.77 30.79
N ASP A 160 -21.49 52.87 31.50
CA ASP A 160 -22.78 53.56 31.41
C ASP A 160 -22.71 54.43 30.15
#